data_AF-A0A5J5ASD2-F1
#
_entry.id   AF-A0A5J5ASD2-F1
#
_cell.length_a   1.000
_cell.length_b   1.000
_cell.length_c   1.000
_cell.angle_alpha   90.00
_cell.angle_beta   90.00
_cell.angle_gamma   90.00
#
_symmetry.space_group_name_H-M   'P 1'
#
loop_
_entity.id
_entity.type
_entity.pdbx_description
1 polymer ?
#
loop_
_entity_poly.entity_id
_entity_poly.type
_entity_poly.pdbx_seq_one_letter_code
_entity_poly.pdbx_strand_id
1 'polypeptide(L)'
;MILKLLLLILLLESTKSSSDPNGSNGSVIIEEGYQNWVKQMGSFKHSLFQKPKKKFKPCLTIKVHKNPRSGDFFKVQKAINSLRVVKNCRVVISVGAGIFREKVEIPATMAYISLEGAGADKTIIEWDDTADRMGQNGQPLGTFASATFAINSPYFIAKNITFKNKAPSPPSGALGKQAVALRISADTAAFIGCKFIGAQDTLYDHTGRHYFKDCYIQGSVDFIFGNGLSLYENCHLHAITNSYGALTAQKRDSLLEETGFSFVHCKVTGSGALYLGRAWGTFSRVVFAYTYMDKIVTPRGWYDWGDKSREMYAPLCVSLTHTHTHLLECTCSSDR
;
A
#
# COMPACT_ATOMS: atom_id res chain seq x y z
N MET A 1 -7.63 -21.43 16.60
CA MET A 1 -7.53 -20.29 15.66
C MET A 1 -6.48 -20.51 14.57
N ILE A 2 -5.33 -21.11 14.87
CA ILE A 2 -4.25 -21.45 13.90
C ILE A 2 -4.75 -22.34 12.73
N LEU A 3 -5.64 -23.28 13.01
CA LEU A 3 -6.19 -24.20 12.00
C LEU A 3 -7.02 -23.52 10.89
N LYS A 4 -7.62 -22.35 11.17
CA LYS A 4 -8.40 -21.59 10.17
C LYS A 4 -7.51 -20.74 9.25
N LEU A 5 -6.31 -20.37 9.70
CA LEU A 5 -5.34 -19.63 8.90
C LEU A 5 -4.58 -20.58 7.95
N LEU A 6 -4.26 -21.80 8.41
CA LEU A 6 -3.70 -22.86 7.54
C LEU A 6 -4.68 -23.33 6.45
N LEU A 7 -5.99 -23.38 6.75
CA LEU A 7 -7.00 -23.73 5.75
C LEU A 7 -7.12 -22.69 4.63
N LEU A 8 -6.84 -21.41 4.93
CA LEU A 8 -6.87 -20.32 3.95
C LEU A 8 -5.71 -20.42 2.95
N ILE A 9 -4.57 -20.91 3.43
CA ILE A 9 -3.33 -21.06 2.69
C ILE A 9 -3.40 -22.25 1.71
N LEU A 10 -3.95 -23.39 2.14
CA LEU A 10 -4.09 -24.58 1.30
C LEU A 10 -5.12 -24.41 0.17
N LEU A 11 -6.09 -23.50 0.31
CA LEU A 11 -7.09 -23.23 -0.74
C LEU A 11 -6.56 -22.33 -1.86
N LEU A 12 -5.45 -21.62 -1.65
CA LEU A 12 -4.79 -20.78 -2.68
C LEU A 12 -3.83 -21.59 -3.58
N GLU A 13 -3.34 -22.73 -3.12
CA GLU A 13 -2.40 -23.60 -3.87
C GLU A 13 -3.03 -24.34 -5.06
N SER A 14 -4.36 -24.39 -5.18
CA SER A 14 -5.05 -25.15 -6.24
C SER A 14 -5.08 -24.46 -7.61
N THR A 15 -4.53 -23.25 -7.78
CA THR A 15 -4.51 -22.58 -9.08
C THR A 15 -3.18 -22.80 -9.78
N LYS A 16 -3.11 -23.87 -10.58
CA LYS A 16 -2.01 -24.09 -11.52
C LYS A 16 -1.87 -22.88 -12.45
N SER A 17 -0.67 -22.31 -12.45
CA SER A 17 -0.16 -21.35 -13.42
C SER A 17 -0.36 -21.87 -14.85
N SER A 18 -1.23 -21.19 -15.60
CA SER A 18 -1.32 -21.26 -17.06
C SER A 18 -0.97 -19.88 -17.60
N SER A 19 0.16 -19.77 -18.28
CA SER A 19 0.58 -18.55 -18.98
C SER A 19 -0.19 -18.42 -20.30
N ASP A 20 -1.24 -17.62 -20.33
CA ASP A 20 -1.98 -17.27 -21.56
C ASP A 20 -1.86 -15.76 -21.87
N PRO A 21 -1.60 -15.36 -23.13
CA PRO A 21 -1.26 -13.98 -23.50
C PRO A 21 -2.46 -13.04 -23.71
N ASN A 22 -3.64 -13.32 -23.13
CA ASN A 22 -4.84 -12.48 -23.31
C ASN A 22 -5.11 -11.58 -22.10
N GLY A 23 -4.84 -10.28 -22.24
CA GLY A 23 -4.98 -9.26 -21.21
C GLY A 23 -6.39 -9.04 -20.62
N SER A 24 -7.44 -9.66 -21.19
CA SER A 24 -8.80 -9.63 -20.63
C SER A 24 -8.96 -10.55 -19.42
N ASN A 25 -8.32 -11.72 -19.42
CA ASN A 25 -8.47 -12.70 -18.34
C ASN A 25 -7.74 -12.24 -17.06
N GLY A 26 -6.57 -11.60 -17.22
CA GLY A 26 -5.80 -11.07 -16.09
C GLY A 26 -6.56 -10.01 -15.28
N SER A 27 -7.23 -9.06 -15.94
CA SER A 27 -8.01 -8.03 -15.21
C SER A 27 -9.24 -8.61 -14.51
N VAL A 28 -9.88 -9.65 -15.06
CA VAL A 28 -11.03 -10.32 -14.44
C VAL A 28 -10.61 -11.08 -13.18
N ILE A 29 -9.49 -11.81 -13.26
CA ILE A 29 -8.92 -12.57 -12.12
C ILE A 29 -8.57 -11.63 -10.97
N ILE A 30 -7.98 -10.47 -11.27
CA ILE A 30 -7.59 -9.49 -10.24
C ILE A 30 -8.82 -8.87 -9.55
N GLU A 31 -9.85 -8.53 -10.33
CA GLU A 31 -11.10 -7.96 -9.82
C GLU A 31 -11.82 -8.98 -8.92
N GLU A 32 -11.83 -10.26 -9.31
CA GLU A 32 -12.41 -11.35 -8.52
C GLU A 32 -11.65 -11.61 -7.22
N GLY A 33 -10.32 -11.68 -7.26
CA GLY A 33 -9.48 -11.85 -6.07
C GLY A 33 -9.72 -10.73 -5.04
N TYR A 34 -9.72 -9.48 -5.51
CA TYR A 34 -10.09 -8.32 -4.69
C TYR A 34 -11.49 -8.46 -4.07
N GLN A 35 -12.50 -8.79 -4.88
CA GLN A 35 -13.87 -8.93 -4.39
C GLN A 35 -14.05 -10.04 -3.36
N ASN A 36 -13.39 -11.17 -3.59
CA ASN A 36 -13.42 -12.30 -2.67
C ASN A 36 -12.79 -11.91 -1.33
N TRP A 37 -11.64 -11.23 -1.36
CA TRP A 37 -10.98 -10.74 -0.16
C TRP A 37 -11.86 -9.75 0.63
N VAL A 38 -12.41 -8.71 -0.03
CA VAL A 38 -13.27 -7.73 0.66
C VAL A 38 -14.54 -8.39 1.23
N LYS A 39 -15.16 -9.31 0.48
CA LYS A 39 -16.35 -10.06 0.92
C LYS A 39 -16.03 -10.91 2.13
N GLN A 40 -14.88 -11.58 2.15
CA GLN A 40 -14.44 -12.39 3.26
C GLN A 40 -14.20 -11.53 4.51
N MET A 41 -13.41 -10.47 4.40
CA MET A 41 -13.11 -9.58 5.52
C MET A 41 -14.37 -8.94 6.10
N GLY A 42 -15.30 -8.49 5.25
CA GLY A 42 -16.59 -7.93 5.69
C GLY A 42 -17.64 -8.95 6.13
N SER A 43 -17.32 -10.26 6.15
CA SER A 43 -18.26 -11.31 6.60
C SER A 43 -18.04 -11.75 8.04
N PHE A 44 -16.95 -11.32 8.67
CA PHE A 44 -16.66 -11.68 10.06
C PHE A 44 -17.65 -10.99 11.01
N LYS A 45 -18.22 -11.75 11.94
CA LYS A 45 -19.24 -11.26 12.90
C LYS A 45 -18.77 -10.08 13.78
N HIS A 46 -17.45 -9.91 13.92
CA HIS A 46 -16.81 -8.87 14.73
C HIS A 46 -16.34 -7.67 13.88
N SER A 47 -16.50 -7.74 12.55
CA SER A 47 -15.92 -6.72 11.69
C SER A 47 -16.72 -5.43 11.68
N LEU A 48 -16.01 -4.32 11.83
CA LEU A 48 -16.53 -2.97 11.60
C LEU A 48 -16.75 -2.68 10.11
N PHE A 49 -16.30 -3.59 9.23
CA PHE A 49 -16.28 -3.40 7.80
C PHE A 49 -17.51 -3.97 7.09
N GLN A 50 -18.13 -3.17 6.22
CA GLN A 50 -19.32 -3.59 5.47
C GLN A 50 -18.98 -4.54 4.31
N LYS A 51 -19.97 -5.34 3.88
CA LYS A 51 -19.85 -6.14 2.66
C LYS A 51 -19.71 -5.25 1.41
N PRO A 52 -18.94 -5.66 0.39
CA PRO A 52 -18.78 -4.88 -0.83
C PRO A 52 -20.11 -4.78 -1.59
N LYS A 53 -20.43 -3.59 -2.10
CA LYS A 53 -21.54 -3.38 -3.05
C LYS A 53 -21.00 -3.50 -4.48
N LYS A 54 -21.51 -4.44 -5.27
CA LYS A 54 -21.09 -4.64 -6.67
C LYS A 54 -21.53 -3.46 -7.55
N LYS A 55 -20.60 -2.56 -7.88
CA LYS A 55 -20.79 -1.49 -8.88
C LYS A 55 -19.51 -1.32 -9.71
N PHE A 56 -19.24 -2.28 -10.60
CA PHE A 56 -18.05 -2.28 -11.46
C PHE A 56 -18.25 -1.58 -12.79
N LYS A 57 -19.48 -1.56 -13.31
CA LYS A 57 -19.76 -0.93 -14.61
C LYS A 57 -19.54 0.58 -14.50
N PRO A 58 -18.61 1.16 -15.28
CA PRO A 58 -18.38 2.59 -15.26
C PRO A 58 -19.59 3.32 -15.85
N CYS A 59 -20.01 4.40 -15.20
CA CYS A 59 -21.02 5.32 -15.73
C CYS A 59 -20.39 6.47 -16.51
N LEU A 60 -19.12 6.77 -16.26
CA LEU A 60 -18.38 7.85 -16.87
C LEU A 60 -16.91 7.46 -16.97
N THR A 61 -16.29 7.80 -18.10
CA THR A 61 -14.85 7.74 -18.30
C THR A 61 -14.35 9.12 -18.68
N ILE A 62 -13.38 9.64 -17.95
CA ILE A 62 -12.67 10.90 -18.22
C ILE A 62 -11.25 10.57 -18.64
N LYS A 63 -10.75 11.23 -19.68
CA LYS A 63 -9.36 11.11 -20.14
C LYS A 63 -8.53 12.29 -19.66
N VAL A 64 -7.38 12.01 -19.06
CA VAL A 64 -6.37 13.00 -18.68
C VAL A 64 -5.13 12.77 -19.54
N HIS A 65 -4.65 13.80 -20.24
CA HIS A 65 -3.45 13.67 -21.08
C HIS A 65 -2.64 14.97 -21.11
N LYS A 66 -1.30 14.86 -21.17
CA LYS A 66 -0.41 16.01 -21.36
C LYS A 66 -0.47 16.64 -22.76
N ASN A 67 -1.29 16.11 -23.65
CA ASN A 67 -1.52 16.64 -24.98
C ASN A 67 -2.96 17.15 -24.96
N PRO A 68 -3.19 18.47 -25.08
CA PRO A 68 -4.53 19.06 -25.02
C PRO A 68 -5.50 18.48 -26.06
N ARG A 69 -4.99 17.88 -27.15
CA ARG A 69 -5.79 17.25 -28.21
C ARG A 69 -6.15 15.78 -27.92
N SER A 70 -5.67 15.19 -26.83
CA SER A 70 -5.75 13.74 -26.56
C SER A 70 -6.44 13.40 -25.24
N GLY A 71 -6.90 14.39 -24.48
CA GLY A 71 -7.62 14.18 -23.21
C GLY A 71 -8.58 15.32 -22.91
N ASP A 72 -9.59 15.02 -22.09
CA ASP A 72 -10.58 15.99 -21.62
C ASP A 72 -9.96 16.99 -20.64
N PHE A 73 -8.91 16.57 -19.92
CA PHE A 73 -8.15 17.40 -18.98
C PHE A 73 -6.64 17.23 -19.13
N PHE A 74 -5.90 18.28 -18.77
CA PHE A 74 -4.42 18.24 -18.71
C PHE A 74 -3.89 17.86 -17.32
N LYS A 75 -4.70 18.04 -16.27
CA LYS A 75 -4.34 17.81 -14.87
C LYS A 75 -5.32 16.82 -14.21
N VAL A 76 -4.78 15.92 -13.40
CA VAL A 76 -5.56 14.90 -12.69
C VAL A 76 -6.49 15.56 -11.67
N GLN A 77 -6.02 16.55 -10.90
CA GLN A 77 -6.88 17.23 -9.93
C GLN A 77 -8.04 17.98 -10.60
N LYS A 78 -7.84 18.53 -11.81
CA LYS A 78 -8.92 19.21 -12.54
C LYS A 78 -9.99 18.23 -13.02
N ALA A 79 -9.61 17.04 -13.46
CA ALA A 79 -10.56 15.97 -13.78
C ALA A 79 -11.38 15.58 -12.54
N ILE A 80 -10.73 15.38 -11.38
CA ILE A 80 -11.42 15.07 -10.12
C ILE A 80 -12.38 16.19 -9.73
N ASN A 81 -11.94 17.46 -9.78
CA ASN A 81 -12.78 18.61 -9.42
C ASN A 81 -13.99 18.80 -10.34
N SER A 82 -13.96 18.25 -11.56
CA SER A 82 -15.09 18.31 -12.48
C SER A 82 -16.24 17.37 -12.08
N LEU A 83 -15.96 16.36 -11.26
CA LEU A 83 -16.93 15.41 -10.78
C LEU A 83 -17.80 16.03 -9.67
N ARG A 84 -19.09 16.21 -9.95
CA ARG A 84 -20.08 16.54 -8.91
C ARG A 84 -20.32 15.31 -8.04
N VAL A 85 -20.32 15.45 -6.71
CA VAL A 85 -20.54 14.40 -5.68
C VAL A 85 -21.00 13.06 -6.27
N VAL A 86 -20.04 12.16 -6.51
CA VAL A 86 -20.31 10.85 -7.11
C VAL A 86 -20.32 9.80 -6.01
N LYS A 87 -21.47 9.17 -5.75
CA LYS A 87 -21.58 8.09 -4.75
C LYS A 87 -22.21 6.80 -5.29
N ASN A 88 -22.82 6.85 -6.47
CA ASN A 88 -23.72 5.79 -6.93
C ASN A 88 -23.27 5.03 -8.17
N CYS A 89 -22.18 5.45 -8.82
CA CYS A 89 -21.64 4.75 -9.98
C CYS A 89 -20.13 4.94 -10.08
N ARG A 90 -19.48 4.00 -10.77
CA ARG A 90 -18.03 3.97 -10.96
C ARG A 90 -17.62 4.99 -12.01
N VAL A 91 -16.66 5.85 -11.68
CA VAL A 91 -16.05 6.79 -12.63
C VAL A 91 -14.62 6.37 -12.88
N VAL A 92 -14.24 6.22 -14.15
CA VAL A 92 -12.88 5.89 -14.55
C VAL A 92 -12.18 7.17 -15.01
N ILE A 93 -11.04 7.48 -14.42
CA ILE A 93 -10.13 8.54 -14.82
C ILE A 93 -8.94 7.85 -15.48
N SER A 94 -8.93 7.83 -16.82
CA SER A 94 -7.85 7.25 -17.61
C SER A 94 -6.76 8.30 -17.84
N VAL A 95 -5.55 8.02 -17.37
CA VAL A 95 -4.42 8.96 -17.39
C VAL A 95 -3.38 8.48 -18.39
N GLY A 96 -3.15 9.26 -19.44
CA GLY A 96 -2.18 8.99 -20.48
C GLY A 96 -0.73 8.94 -19.98
N ALA A 97 0.19 8.56 -20.86
CA ALA A 97 1.61 8.54 -20.55
C ALA A 97 2.13 9.96 -20.27
N GLY A 98 3.01 10.09 -19.27
CA GLY A 98 3.66 11.33 -18.91
C GLY A 98 3.90 11.46 -17.41
N ILE A 99 4.74 12.45 -17.07
CA ILE A 99 4.97 12.91 -15.71
C ILE A 99 4.02 14.08 -15.41
N PHE A 100 3.13 13.88 -14.44
CA PHE A 100 2.16 14.84 -13.91
C PHE A 100 2.68 15.37 -12.58
N ARG A 101 3.27 16.56 -12.61
CA ARG A 101 3.80 17.21 -11.41
C ARG A 101 2.71 18.04 -10.73
N GLU A 102 1.95 17.39 -9.86
CA GLU A 102 0.84 17.99 -9.12
C GLU A 102 0.58 17.23 -7.82
N LYS A 103 0.04 17.91 -6.81
CA LYS A 103 -0.61 17.26 -5.69
C LYS A 103 -2.04 16.92 -6.06
N VAL A 104 -2.49 15.72 -5.69
CA VAL A 104 -3.85 15.27 -5.95
C VAL A 104 -4.51 14.84 -4.65
N GLU A 105 -5.74 15.30 -4.43
CA GLU A 105 -6.60 14.86 -3.34
C GLU A 105 -7.99 14.48 -3.88
N ILE A 106 -8.44 13.28 -3.51
CA ILE A 106 -9.82 12.82 -3.72
C ILE A 106 -10.57 12.93 -2.39
N PRO A 107 -11.59 13.79 -2.29
CA PRO A 107 -12.29 14.05 -1.04
C PRO A 107 -13.20 12.88 -0.64
N ALA A 108 -13.50 12.78 0.66
CA ALA A 108 -14.40 11.75 1.22
C ALA A 108 -15.87 11.89 0.79
N THR A 109 -16.22 12.99 0.12
CA THR A 109 -17.54 13.20 -0.47
C THR A 109 -17.76 12.37 -1.74
N MET A 110 -16.70 11.81 -2.33
CA MET A 110 -16.74 10.93 -3.50
C MET A 110 -16.62 9.46 -3.09
N ALA A 111 -17.02 8.54 -3.98
CA ALA A 111 -16.80 7.10 -3.88
C ALA A 111 -16.72 6.47 -5.29
N TYR A 112 -16.21 5.25 -5.39
CA TYR A 112 -16.14 4.48 -6.65
C TYR A 112 -15.35 5.19 -7.76
N ILE A 113 -14.21 5.80 -7.42
CA ILE A 113 -13.28 6.35 -8.42
C ILE A 113 -12.26 5.28 -8.81
N SER A 114 -12.07 5.08 -10.11
CA SER A 114 -10.96 4.30 -10.67
C SER A 114 -9.98 5.24 -11.36
N LEU A 115 -8.68 5.08 -11.08
CA LEU A 115 -7.60 5.80 -11.73
C LEU A 115 -6.74 4.80 -12.52
N GLU A 116 -6.68 4.94 -13.84
CA GLU A 116 -6.03 3.96 -14.71
C GLU A 116 -4.94 4.62 -15.55
N GLY A 117 -3.68 4.29 -15.29
CA GLY A 117 -2.54 4.77 -16.07
C GLY A 117 -2.33 3.99 -17.36
N ALA A 118 -1.54 4.55 -18.28
CA ALA A 118 -1.12 3.89 -19.53
C ALA A 118 -0.05 2.79 -19.31
N GLY A 119 0.29 2.49 -18.06
CA GLY A 119 1.43 1.65 -17.66
C GLY A 119 2.17 2.33 -16.50
N ALA A 120 2.56 1.55 -15.49
CA ALA A 120 3.14 2.12 -14.27
C ALA A 120 4.47 2.85 -14.55
N ASP A 121 5.25 2.36 -15.51
CA ASP A 121 6.48 3.03 -15.98
C ASP A 121 6.24 4.22 -16.92
N LYS A 122 5.01 4.41 -17.39
CA LYS A 122 4.65 5.42 -18.39
C LYS A 122 3.86 6.58 -17.80
N THR A 123 3.08 6.35 -16.76
CA THR A 123 2.23 7.37 -16.12
C THR A 123 2.67 7.57 -14.67
N ILE A 124 3.20 8.76 -14.37
CA ILE A 124 3.78 9.09 -13.07
C ILE A 124 3.12 10.36 -12.55
N ILE A 125 2.57 10.32 -11.34
CA ILE A 125 2.15 11.51 -10.58
C ILE A 125 3.21 11.77 -9.52
N GLU A 126 3.82 12.96 -9.54
CA GLU A 126 4.91 13.30 -8.61
C GLU A 126 4.80 14.67 -7.94
N TRP A 127 5.27 14.72 -6.69
CA TRP A 127 5.50 15.93 -5.92
C TRP A 127 6.71 15.76 -4.99
N ASP A 128 7.03 16.74 -4.14
CA ASP A 128 8.22 16.74 -3.28
C ASP A 128 8.02 17.38 -1.90
N ASP A 129 6.82 17.32 -1.37
CA ASP A 129 6.58 17.81 -0.01
C ASP A 129 7.24 16.87 1.02
N THR A 130 7.94 17.48 1.97
CA THR A 130 8.35 16.87 3.24
C THR A 130 7.45 17.37 4.37
N ALA A 131 7.40 16.65 5.48
CA ALA A 131 6.59 17.01 6.63
C ALA A 131 6.98 18.38 7.25
N ASP A 132 8.24 18.78 7.15
CA ASP A 132 8.75 20.07 7.62
C ASP A 132 8.57 21.22 6.62
N ARG A 133 8.07 20.95 5.40
CA ARG A 133 7.75 22.02 4.46
C ARG A 133 6.69 22.93 5.07
N MET A 134 6.91 24.24 5.00
CA MET A 134 5.94 25.22 5.49
C MET A 134 4.70 25.25 4.59
N GLY A 135 3.54 25.04 5.20
CA GLY A 135 2.24 25.22 4.57
C GLY A 135 1.85 26.70 4.46
N GLN A 136 0.70 26.95 3.83
CA GLN A 136 0.18 28.32 3.62
C GLN A 136 -0.18 29.04 4.94
N ASN A 137 -0.45 28.28 6.00
CA ASN A 137 -0.72 28.79 7.35
C ASN A 137 0.55 29.08 8.16
N GLY A 138 1.74 28.97 7.54
CA GLY A 138 3.02 29.19 8.21
C GLY A 138 3.45 28.07 9.16
N GLN A 139 2.73 26.93 9.17
CA GLN A 139 3.06 25.76 9.98
C GLN A 139 3.62 24.63 9.10
N PRO A 140 4.46 23.74 9.65
CA PRO A 140 4.87 22.52 8.96
C PRO A 140 3.64 21.71 8.48
N LEU A 141 3.70 21.17 7.26
CA LEU A 141 2.64 20.34 6.70
C LEU A 141 2.36 19.09 7.55
N GLY A 142 3.39 18.54 8.18
CA GLY A 142 3.34 17.22 8.80
C GLY A 142 3.29 16.08 7.79
N THR A 143 3.52 14.85 8.25
CA THR A 143 3.52 13.64 7.41
C THR A 143 2.21 13.46 6.66
N PHE A 144 1.07 13.75 7.31
CA PHE A 144 -0.24 13.54 6.71
C PHE A 144 -0.48 14.39 5.45
N ALA A 145 -0.03 15.65 5.47
CA ALA A 145 -0.22 16.58 4.36
C ALA A 145 0.94 16.59 3.36
N SER A 146 2.04 15.87 3.61
CA SER A 146 3.15 15.74 2.65
C SER A 146 2.84 14.80 1.48
N ALA A 147 1.69 14.10 1.50
CA ALA A 147 1.25 13.18 0.45
C ALA A 147 1.19 13.85 -0.93
N THR A 148 1.86 13.23 -1.91
CA THR A 148 1.71 13.59 -3.33
C THR A 148 0.31 13.27 -3.83
N PHE A 149 -0.20 12.09 -3.48
CA PHE A 149 -1.55 11.65 -3.82
C PHE A 149 -2.31 11.22 -2.56
N ALA A 150 -3.41 11.90 -2.23
CA ALA A 150 -4.22 11.65 -1.05
C ALA A 150 -5.62 11.14 -1.45
N ILE A 151 -6.01 9.98 -0.92
CA ILE A 151 -7.32 9.37 -1.18
C ILE A 151 -8.09 9.29 0.12
N ASN A 152 -9.24 9.96 0.17
CA ASN A 152 -10.20 9.85 1.27
C ASN A 152 -11.54 9.23 0.80
N SER A 153 -11.58 8.72 -0.43
CA SER A 153 -12.79 8.22 -1.12
C SER A 153 -12.86 6.68 -1.10
N PRO A 154 -13.93 6.06 -0.55
CA PRO A 154 -14.04 4.62 -0.48
C PRO A 154 -14.31 3.98 -1.85
N TYR A 155 -14.07 2.67 -1.94
CA TYR A 155 -14.19 1.92 -3.19
C TYR A 155 -13.19 2.36 -4.28
N PHE A 156 -12.10 3.04 -3.91
CA PHE A 156 -11.10 3.53 -4.86
C PHE A 156 -10.33 2.37 -5.52
N ILE A 157 -10.01 2.51 -6.80
CA ILE A 157 -9.14 1.55 -7.51
C ILE A 157 -8.08 2.35 -8.26
N ALA A 158 -6.81 1.95 -8.16
CA ALA A 158 -5.76 2.41 -9.07
C ALA A 158 -5.17 1.23 -9.84
N LYS A 159 -4.94 1.43 -11.14
CA LYS A 159 -4.30 0.44 -12.02
C LYS A 159 -3.15 1.07 -12.80
N ASN A 160 -2.01 0.36 -12.87
CA ASN A 160 -0.91 0.65 -13.79
C ASN A 160 -0.43 2.11 -13.78
N ILE A 161 -0.21 2.68 -12.60
CA ILE A 161 0.23 4.07 -12.41
C ILE A 161 1.27 4.17 -11.29
N THR A 162 2.17 5.14 -11.40
CA THR A 162 3.17 5.43 -10.36
C THR A 162 2.79 6.66 -9.56
N PHE A 163 2.86 6.54 -8.24
CA PHE A 163 2.81 7.66 -7.29
C PHE A 163 4.19 7.85 -6.69
N LYS A 164 4.71 9.08 -6.77
CA LYS A 164 6.09 9.37 -6.39
C LYS A 164 6.21 10.62 -5.53
N ASN A 165 6.85 10.51 -4.38
CA ASN A 165 7.43 11.66 -3.71
C ASN A 165 8.93 11.70 -4.03
N LYS A 166 9.39 12.78 -4.67
CA LYS A 166 10.78 12.93 -5.12
C LYS A 166 11.66 13.70 -4.14
N ALA A 167 11.17 13.97 -2.91
CA ALA A 167 12.01 14.56 -1.88
C ALA A 167 13.29 13.71 -1.68
N PRO A 168 14.45 14.34 -1.46
CA PRO A 168 15.70 13.61 -1.27
C PRO A 168 15.62 12.74 -0.02
N SER A 169 16.30 11.58 -0.04
CA SER A 169 16.39 10.74 1.15
C SER A 169 17.09 11.53 2.26
N PRO A 170 16.48 11.63 3.45
CA PRO A 170 17.09 12.38 4.54
C PRO A 170 18.33 11.69 5.11
N PRO A 171 19.24 12.45 5.74
CA PRO A 171 20.25 11.89 6.62
C PRO A 171 19.61 11.11 7.76
N SER A 172 20.30 10.09 8.28
CA SER A 172 19.84 9.36 9.47
C SER A 172 19.64 10.32 10.65
N GLY A 173 18.46 10.24 11.29
CA GLY A 173 18.11 11.07 12.44
C GLY A 173 17.54 12.46 12.11
N ALA A 174 17.41 12.83 10.83
CA ALA A 174 16.80 14.10 10.47
C ALA A 174 15.32 14.16 10.89
N LEU A 175 14.92 15.28 11.49
CA LEU A 175 13.55 15.50 11.95
C LEU A 175 12.70 16.12 10.84
N GLY A 176 11.42 15.69 10.74
CA GLY A 176 10.44 16.29 9.85
C GLY A 176 10.64 15.99 8.35
N LYS A 177 11.48 15.02 7.99
CA LYS A 177 11.80 14.71 6.57
C LYS A 177 10.94 13.61 5.96
N GLN A 178 9.87 13.19 6.63
CA GLN A 178 8.89 12.24 6.10
C GLN A 178 8.28 12.77 4.80
N ALA A 179 8.16 11.93 3.77
CA ALA A 179 7.77 12.37 2.44
C ALA A 179 6.86 11.34 1.74
N VAL A 180 5.55 11.54 1.89
CA VAL A 180 4.55 10.55 1.46
C VAL A 180 4.31 10.61 -0.05
N ALA A 181 4.43 9.47 -0.74
CA ALA A 181 4.08 9.33 -2.15
C ALA A 181 2.59 9.12 -2.33
N LEU A 182 1.98 8.25 -1.51
CA LEU A 182 0.54 8.06 -1.50
C LEU A 182 0.02 7.86 -0.08
N ARG A 183 -1.10 8.50 0.23
CA ARG A 183 -1.90 8.26 1.42
C ARG A 183 -3.27 7.74 1.04
N ILE A 184 -3.70 6.64 1.69
CA ILE A 184 -5.05 6.09 1.56
C ILE A 184 -5.74 6.07 2.94
N SER A 185 -6.81 6.85 3.06
CA SER A 185 -7.66 7.01 4.25
C SER A 185 -9.12 6.68 3.90
N ALA A 186 -9.38 5.50 3.36
CA ALA A 186 -10.73 5.15 2.93
C ALA A 186 -10.93 3.63 2.82
N ASP A 187 -12.12 3.16 3.15
CA ASP A 187 -12.37 1.72 3.12
C ASP A 187 -12.53 1.16 1.70
N THR A 188 -12.16 -0.11 1.53
CA THR A 188 -12.35 -0.89 0.29
C THR A 188 -11.58 -0.27 -0.88
N ALA A 189 -10.26 -0.14 -0.78
CA ALA A 189 -9.43 0.33 -1.89
C ALA A 189 -8.60 -0.79 -2.52
N ALA A 190 -8.30 -0.69 -3.80
CA ALA A 190 -7.41 -1.61 -4.50
C ALA A 190 -6.34 -0.89 -5.34
N PHE A 191 -5.14 -1.45 -5.38
CA PHE A 191 -4.01 -0.97 -6.17
C PHE A 191 -3.42 -2.15 -6.93
N ILE A 192 -3.34 -2.04 -8.25
CA ILE A 192 -3.03 -3.18 -9.14
C ILE A 192 -1.95 -2.75 -10.13
N GLY A 193 -0.80 -3.40 -10.08
CA GLY A 193 0.30 -3.05 -10.99
C GLY A 193 0.82 -1.62 -10.77
N CYS A 194 0.61 -1.05 -9.59
CA CYS A 194 1.03 0.32 -9.27
C CYS A 194 2.47 0.36 -8.75
N LYS A 195 3.12 1.52 -8.87
CA LYS A 195 4.39 1.79 -8.17
C LYS A 195 4.25 2.91 -7.15
N PHE A 196 4.90 2.75 -6.01
CA PHE A 196 4.97 3.72 -4.94
C PHE A 196 6.45 4.00 -4.68
N ILE A 197 6.88 5.22 -4.95
CA ILE A 197 8.30 5.58 -4.96
C ILE A 197 8.53 6.74 -4.00
N GLY A 198 9.36 6.51 -2.99
CA GLY A 198 9.79 7.53 -2.04
C GLY A 198 11.03 7.07 -1.28
N ALA A 199 11.26 7.71 -0.13
CA ALA A 199 12.29 7.33 0.83
C ALA A 199 11.62 7.01 2.18
N GLN A 200 11.66 7.94 3.14
CA GLN A 200 10.97 7.79 4.42
C GLN A 200 9.46 8.01 4.26
N ASP A 201 8.65 7.12 4.86
CA ASP A 201 7.19 7.21 4.90
C ASP A 201 6.52 7.20 3.51
N THR A 202 6.96 6.33 2.61
CA THR A 202 6.53 6.33 1.20
C THR A 202 5.03 6.08 1.01
N LEU A 203 4.50 4.98 1.57
CA LEU A 203 3.10 4.58 1.47
C LEU A 203 2.43 4.68 2.84
N TYR A 204 1.57 5.69 2.97
CA TYR A 204 0.75 5.88 4.16
C TYR A 204 -0.58 5.12 4.01
N ASP A 205 -0.53 3.84 4.37
CA ASP A 205 -1.66 2.93 4.49
C ASP A 205 -2.44 3.23 5.79
N HIS A 206 -3.10 4.39 5.78
CA HIS A 206 -3.54 5.08 6.99
C HIS A 206 -4.70 4.37 7.69
N THR A 207 -5.84 4.20 7.01
CA THR A 207 -7.03 3.56 7.59
C THR A 207 -7.98 3.03 6.51
N GLY A 208 -8.57 1.86 6.74
CA GLY A 208 -9.46 1.16 5.82
C GLY A 208 -8.98 -0.24 5.45
N ARG A 209 -9.76 -0.95 4.62
CA ARG A 209 -9.35 -2.21 3.98
C ARG A 209 -8.74 -1.97 2.62
N HIS A 210 -7.49 -2.36 2.43
CA HIS A 210 -6.80 -2.16 1.17
C HIS A 210 -6.19 -3.45 0.60
N TYR A 211 -6.25 -3.58 -0.71
CA TYR A 211 -5.66 -4.68 -1.45
C TYR A 211 -4.63 -4.16 -2.44
N PHE A 212 -3.38 -4.60 -2.30
CA PHE A 212 -2.28 -4.26 -3.18
C PHE A 212 -1.85 -5.52 -3.91
N LYS A 213 -1.98 -5.56 -5.23
CA LYS A 213 -1.61 -6.71 -6.05
C LYS A 213 -0.62 -6.33 -7.14
N ASP A 214 0.42 -7.12 -7.30
CA ASP A 214 1.47 -6.93 -8.32
C ASP A 214 2.10 -5.52 -8.26
N CYS A 215 2.17 -4.93 -7.06
CA CYS A 215 2.68 -3.57 -6.88
C CYS A 215 4.19 -3.57 -6.60
N TYR A 216 4.86 -2.47 -6.95
CA TYR A 216 6.23 -2.17 -6.54
C TYR A 216 6.22 -1.06 -5.50
N ILE A 217 6.80 -1.29 -4.32
CA ILE A 217 6.92 -0.30 -3.26
C ILE A 217 8.39 -0.11 -2.91
N GLN A 218 8.87 1.13 -2.99
CA GLN A 218 10.25 1.49 -2.69
C GLN A 218 10.34 2.55 -1.61
N GLY A 219 11.23 2.35 -0.63
CA GLY A 219 11.58 3.38 0.33
C GLY A 219 12.72 2.97 1.26
N SER A 220 12.90 3.71 2.35
CA SER A 220 14.01 3.51 3.30
C SER A 220 13.52 3.20 4.71
N VAL A 221 12.96 4.20 5.39
CA VAL A 221 12.48 4.10 6.78
C VAL A 221 10.96 4.14 6.77
N ASP A 222 10.34 3.18 7.46
CA ASP A 222 8.89 3.05 7.66
C ASP A 222 8.10 3.21 6.36
N PHE A 223 8.62 2.67 5.26
CA PHE A 223 8.11 3.04 3.94
C PHE A 223 6.74 2.45 3.60
N ILE A 224 6.22 1.53 4.42
CA ILE A 224 4.82 1.15 4.50
C ILE A 224 4.34 1.32 5.94
N PHE A 225 3.46 2.27 6.21
CA PHE A 225 3.08 2.62 7.58
C PHE A 225 1.62 3.02 7.70
N GLY A 226 1.08 2.93 8.93
CA GLY A 226 -0.31 3.28 9.24
C GLY A 226 -1.08 2.16 9.94
N ASN A 227 -2.41 2.27 9.96
CA ASN A 227 -3.31 1.36 10.67
C ASN A 227 -4.34 0.70 9.73
N GLY A 228 -4.01 0.50 8.45
CA GLY A 228 -4.85 -0.25 7.51
C GLY A 228 -5.03 -1.73 7.90
N LEU A 229 -6.11 -2.34 7.41
CA LEU A 229 -6.25 -3.79 7.28
C LEU A 229 -5.94 -4.15 5.83
N SER A 230 -4.71 -4.57 5.56
CA SER A 230 -4.21 -4.62 4.19
C SER A 230 -3.57 -5.93 3.82
N LEU A 231 -3.88 -6.38 2.59
CA LEU A 231 -3.25 -7.51 1.95
C LEU A 231 -2.40 -7.01 0.78
N TYR A 232 -1.11 -7.33 0.84
CA TYR A 232 -0.12 -7.11 -0.20
C TYR A 232 0.21 -8.47 -0.82
N GLU A 233 -0.21 -8.69 -2.05
CA GLU A 233 -0.07 -9.95 -2.77
C GLU A 233 0.82 -9.79 -3.99
N ASN A 234 1.81 -10.68 -4.16
CA ASN A 234 2.76 -10.65 -5.29
C ASN A 234 3.47 -9.29 -5.46
N CYS A 235 3.69 -8.57 -4.35
CA CYS A 235 4.31 -7.25 -4.39
C CYS A 235 5.85 -7.34 -4.29
N HIS A 236 6.53 -6.41 -4.93
CA HIS A 236 7.98 -6.22 -4.82
C HIS A 236 8.27 -5.04 -3.88
N LEU A 237 8.89 -5.34 -2.75
CA LEU A 237 9.23 -4.43 -1.66
C LEU A 237 10.74 -4.15 -1.75
N HIS A 238 11.13 -2.92 -2.10
CA HIS A 238 12.52 -2.57 -2.42
C HIS A 238 13.09 -1.49 -1.49
N ALA A 239 14.04 -1.87 -0.64
CA ALA A 239 14.70 -0.96 0.28
C ALA A 239 15.87 -0.20 -0.36
N ILE A 240 15.91 1.12 -0.16
CA ILE A 240 16.96 2.02 -0.66
C ILE A 240 17.69 2.73 0.48
N THR A 241 18.26 1.97 1.42
CA THR A 241 19.01 2.52 2.55
C THR A 241 20.51 2.20 2.43
N ASN A 242 21.35 3.14 2.86
CA ASN A 242 22.80 2.95 2.95
C ASN A 242 23.25 2.51 4.35
N SER A 243 22.34 2.50 5.33
CA SER A 243 22.61 2.12 6.71
C SER A 243 21.53 1.18 7.20
N TYR A 244 20.59 1.69 8.01
CA TYR A 244 19.43 0.95 8.50
C TYR A 244 18.14 1.51 7.90
N GLY A 245 17.19 0.62 7.67
CA GLY A 245 15.85 0.94 7.20
C GLY A 245 14.81 0.10 7.92
N ALA A 246 13.55 0.41 7.66
CA ALA A 246 12.42 -0.37 8.16
C ALA A 246 11.36 -0.47 7.07
N LEU A 247 10.94 -1.70 6.77
CA LEU A 247 9.91 -1.95 5.76
C LEU A 247 8.57 -1.45 6.25
N THR A 248 8.17 -1.85 7.46
CA THR A 248 6.87 -1.48 8.02
C THR A 248 6.93 -0.67 9.31
N ALA A 249 5.93 0.19 9.52
CA ALA A 249 5.61 0.76 10.83
C ALA A 249 4.09 0.73 11.05
N GLN A 250 3.60 -0.41 11.54
CA GLN A 250 2.17 -0.65 11.72
C GLN A 250 1.68 -0.07 13.06
N LYS A 251 0.52 0.59 13.04
CA LYS A 251 0.02 1.46 14.11
C LYS A 251 -1.20 0.93 14.85
N ARG A 252 -1.37 -0.38 14.94
CA ARG A 252 -2.43 -0.98 15.73
C ARG A 252 -2.19 -0.72 17.21
N ASP A 253 -3.16 -0.09 17.87
CA ASP A 253 -3.03 0.39 19.25
C ASP A 253 -3.90 -0.39 20.25
N SER A 254 -4.69 -1.38 19.79
CA SER A 254 -5.51 -2.23 20.67
C SER A 254 -5.75 -3.62 20.10
N LEU A 255 -5.92 -4.62 20.98
CA LEU A 255 -6.35 -5.98 20.63
C LEU A 255 -7.74 -6.02 19.96
N LEU A 256 -8.58 -5.01 20.24
CA LEU A 256 -9.93 -4.91 19.67
C LEU A 256 -9.90 -4.47 18.19
N GLU A 257 -8.81 -3.87 17.73
CA GLU A 257 -8.67 -3.51 16.32
C GLU A 257 -8.39 -4.74 15.47
N GLU A 258 -9.04 -4.84 14.31
CA GLU A 258 -8.82 -5.92 13.34
C GLU A 258 -7.72 -5.59 12.33
N THR A 259 -7.01 -4.48 12.49
CA THR A 259 -6.03 -3.95 11.52
C THR A 259 -4.72 -4.74 11.49
N GLY A 260 -3.92 -4.52 10.46
CA GLY A 260 -2.65 -5.21 10.26
C GLY A 260 -2.27 -5.31 8.80
N PHE A 261 -0.99 -5.59 8.55
CA PHE A 261 -0.46 -5.77 7.20
C PHE A 261 -0.12 -7.24 6.95
N SER A 262 -0.59 -7.80 5.85
CA SER A 262 -0.27 -9.15 5.41
C SER A 262 0.42 -9.11 4.05
N PHE A 263 1.61 -9.68 3.95
CA PHE A 263 2.41 -9.79 2.74
C PHE A 263 2.46 -11.25 2.30
N VAL A 264 1.96 -11.57 1.11
CA VAL A 264 1.80 -12.94 0.62
C VAL A 264 2.43 -13.04 -0.77
N HIS A 265 3.32 -14.02 -0.96
CA HIS A 265 4.06 -14.21 -2.22
C HIS A 265 4.84 -12.96 -2.67
N CYS A 266 5.26 -12.13 -1.72
CA CYS A 266 6.02 -10.92 -2.01
C CYS A 266 7.51 -11.21 -2.20
N LYS A 267 8.25 -10.18 -2.62
CA LYS A 267 9.71 -10.18 -2.67
C LYS A 267 10.27 -8.98 -1.92
N VAL A 268 11.09 -9.21 -0.90
CA VAL A 268 11.85 -8.17 -0.18
C VAL A 268 13.29 -8.16 -0.72
N THR A 269 13.72 -7.02 -1.23
CA THR A 269 15.07 -6.81 -1.82
C THR A 269 15.57 -5.41 -1.48
N GLY A 270 16.81 -5.10 -1.84
CA GLY A 270 17.29 -3.73 -1.73
C GLY A 270 18.75 -3.65 -1.34
N SER A 271 19.07 -2.61 -0.59
CA SER A 271 20.40 -2.29 -0.08
C SER A 271 20.36 -1.94 1.42
N GLY A 272 21.52 -2.03 2.07
CA GLY A 272 21.70 -1.77 3.49
C GLY A 272 21.09 -2.85 4.40
N ALA A 273 20.93 -2.51 5.68
CA ALA A 273 20.32 -3.37 6.68
C ALA A 273 18.85 -3.00 6.88
N LEU A 274 17.95 -3.98 6.81
CA LEU A 274 16.51 -3.76 6.84
C LEU A 274 15.85 -4.51 7.99
N TYR A 275 15.10 -3.79 8.82
CA TYR A 275 14.10 -4.38 9.68
C TYR A 275 12.81 -4.63 8.87
N LEU A 276 12.19 -5.79 9.02
CA LEU A 276 10.86 -6.09 8.48
C LEU A 276 9.79 -5.15 9.02
N GLY A 277 10.01 -4.62 10.23
CA GLY A 277 9.19 -3.55 10.74
C GLY A 277 9.58 -3.04 12.10
N ARG A 278 8.91 -1.97 12.49
CA ARG A 278 8.97 -1.38 13.82
C ARG A 278 7.56 -1.18 14.38
N ALA A 279 7.40 -1.43 15.68
CA ALA A 279 6.11 -1.34 16.35
C ALA A 279 5.75 0.13 16.66
N TRP A 280 5.17 0.84 15.69
CA TRP A 280 4.66 2.20 15.91
C TRP A 280 3.44 2.19 16.85
N GLY A 281 2.56 1.20 16.71
CA GLY A 281 1.50 0.90 17.66
C GLY A 281 1.88 -0.18 18.68
N THR A 282 1.28 -0.13 19.86
CA THR A 282 1.57 -1.08 20.97
C THR A 282 1.12 -2.51 20.68
N PHE A 283 0.19 -2.69 19.73
CA PHE A 283 -0.33 -3.98 19.28
C PHE A 283 -0.07 -4.21 17.79
N SER A 284 1.04 -3.64 17.28
CA SER A 284 1.47 -3.72 15.89
C SER A 284 1.35 -5.13 15.33
N ARG A 285 0.73 -5.27 14.15
CA ARG A 285 0.49 -6.57 13.52
C ARG A 285 0.87 -6.58 12.06
N VAL A 286 1.85 -7.41 11.73
CA VAL A 286 2.40 -7.60 10.39
C VAL A 286 2.65 -9.10 10.20
N VAL A 287 2.36 -9.63 9.02
CA VAL A 287 2.60 -11.03 8.67
C VAL A 287 3.26 -11.07 7.30
N PHE A 288 4.35 -11.83 7.18
CA PHE A 288 4.93 -12.21 5.90
C PHE A 288 4.72 -13.72 5.72
N ALA A 289 4.14 -14.12 4.59
CA ALA A 289 3.90 -15.50 4.22
C ALA A 289 4.39 -15.73 2.78
N TYR A 290 5.07 -16.86 2.54
CA TYR A 290 5.59 -17.23 1.22
C TYR A 290 6.41 -16.13 0.52
N THR A 291 7.05 -15.27 1.31
CA THR A 291 7.69 -14.05 0.82
C THR A 291 9.18 -14.27 0.75
N TYR A 292 9.77 -14.15 -0.43
CA TYR A 292 11.22 -14.17 -0.58
C TYR A 292 11.83 -12.97 0.15
N MET A 293 12.87 -13.20 0.94
CA MET A 293 13.61 -12.16 1.64
C MET A 293 15.10 -12.24 1.30
N ASP A 294 15.63 -11.16 0.74
CA ASP A 294 17.06 -11.04 0.44
C ASP A 294 17.90 -10.84 1.72
N LYS A 295 19.22 -11.04 1.63
CA LYS A 295 20.18 -10.98 2.76
C LYS A 295 20.29 -9.63 3.45
N ILE A 296 19.56 -8.61 2.97
CA ILE A 296 19.48 -7.30 3.59
C ILE A 296 18.65 -7.31 4.88
N VAL A 297 17.78 -8.31 5.06
CA VAL A 297 16.95 -8.42 6.26
C VAL A 297 17.84 -8.79 7.44
N THR A 298 17.81 -7.97 8.49
CA THR A 298 18.60 -8.20 9.69
C THR A 298 18.22 -9.52 10.37
N PRO A 299 19.17 -10.25 11.01
CA PRO A 299 18.84 -11.49 11.73
C PRO A 299 17.80 -11.30 12.84
N ARG A 300 17.77 -10.11 13.48
CA ARG A 300 16.73 -9.78 14.48
C ARG A 300 15.34 -9.69 13.85
N GLY A 301 15.24 -9.35 12.56
CA GLY A 301 14.00 -9.18 11.82
C GLY A 301 13.22 -7.92 12.18
N TRP A 302 13.06 -7.61 13.47
CA TRP A 302 12.18 -6.56 13.98
C TRP A 302 12.90 -5.59 14.93
N TYR A 303 12.37 -4.38 15.06
CA TYR A 303 12.83 -3.38 16.03
C TYR A 303 11.68 -2.88 16.89
N ASP A 304 11.84 -2.97 18.21
CA ASP A 304 10.84 -2.68 19.25
C ASP A 304 10.72 -1.18 19.59
N TRP A 305 11.37 -0.30 18.82
CA TRP A 305 11.46 1.12 19.12
C TRP A 305 12.19 1.45 20.44
N GLY A 306 12.97 0.50 20.98
CA GLY A 306 13.63 0.64 22.28
C GLY A 306 12.70 0.42 23.48
N ASP A 307 11.49 -0.08 23.26
CA ASP A 307 10.49 -0.36 24.29
C ASP A 307 10.14 -1.86 24.31
N LYS A 308 10.74 -2.58 25.25
CA LYS A 308 10.58 -4.03 25.40
C LYS A 308 9.12 -4.47 25.60
N SER A 309 8.24 -3.60 26.09
CA SER A 309 6.82 -3.95 26.26
C SER A 309 6.13 -4.23 24.93
N ARG A 310 6.72 -3.77 23.81
CA ARG A 310 6.23 -3.98 22.44
C ARG A 310 6.74 -5.27 21.81
N GLU A 311 7.70 -5.96 22.44
CA GLU A 311 8.16 -7.28 22.00
C GLU A 311 7.10 -8.36 22.27
N MET A 312 6.25 -8.17 23.29
CA MET A 312 5.19 -9.12 23.68
C MET A 312 4.12 -9.33 22.58
N TYR A 313 3.94 -8.34 21.70
CA TYR A 313 3.01 -8.39 20.57
C TYR A 313 3.76 -8.35 19.23
N ALA A 314 5.05 -8.69 19.25
CA ALA A 314 5.87 -8.67 18.06
C ALA A 314 5.18 -9.49 16.93
N PRO A 315 5.11 -8.92 15.72
CA PRO A 315 4.40 -9.50 14.60
C PRO A 315 4.88 -10.92 14.26
N LEU A 316 3.92 -11.84 14.11
CA LEU A 316 4.16 -13.23 13.72
C LEU A 316 4.71 -13.28 12.29
N CYS A 317 6.00 -13.61 12.14
CA CYS A 317 6.58 -13.96 10.86
C CYS A 317 6.40 -15.47 10.63
N VAL A 318 5.60 -15.87 9.64
CA VAL A 318 5.52 -17.27 9.20
C VAL A 318 6.15 -17.33 7.82
N SER A 319 7.47 -17.30 7.78
CA SER A 319 8.21 -17.47 6.52
C SER A 319 8.28 -18.96 6.16
N LEU A 320 7.31 -19.44 5.39
CA LEU A 320 7.44 -20.68 4.63
C LEU A 320 8.21 -20.37 3.33
N THR A 321 9.52 -20.19 3.41
CA THR A 321 10.38 -20.01 2.24
C THR A 321 11.32 -21.20 2.07
N HIS A 322 11.23 -21.85 0.90
CA HIS A 322 12.29 -22.69 0.39
C HIS A 322 13.34 -21.77 -0.27
N THR A 323 14.49 -21.59 0.35
CA THR A 323 15.72 -21.16 -0.34
C THR A 323 16.89 -22.02 0.10
N HIS A 324 17.75 -22.37 -0.85
CA HIS A 324 19.02 -23.07 -0.63
C HIS A 324 19.92 -22.23 0.29
N THR A 325 19.78 -22.37 1.61
CA THR A 325 20.85 -22.71 2.56
C THR A 325 20.44 -22.50 4.01
N HIS A 326 19.44 -21.69 4.37
CA HIS A 326 18.96 -21.61 5.75
C HIS A 326 17.48 -21.21 5.80
N LEU A 327 16.66 -21.95 6.55
CA LEU A 327 15.35 -21.50 7.02
C LEU A 327 15.58 -20.27 7.91
N LEU A 328 15.13 -19.10 7.47
CA LEU A 328 14.92 -17.96 8.35
C LEU A 328 13.61 -18.18 9.11
N GLU A 329 13.65 -19.06 10.11
CA GLU A 329 12.66 -19.01 11.18
C GLU A 329 12.96 -17.78 12.04
N CYS A 330 12.35 -16.65 11.73
CA CYS A 330 12.25 -15.55 12.70
C CYS A 330 11.18 -15.94 13.73
N THR A 331 11.53 -16.85 14.65
CA THR A 331 10.70 -17.16 15.82
C THR A 331 10.68 -15.95 16.75
N CYS A 332 9.48 -15.39 16.99
CA CYS A 332 9.27 -14.57 18.17
C CYS A 332 9.39 -15.50 19.38
N SER A 333 10.27 -15.18 20.32
CA SER A 333 10.29 -15.79 21.64
C SER A 333 8.98 -15.45 22.34
N SER A 334 8.10 -16.44 22.47
CA SER A 334 7.16 -16.49 23.58
C SER A 334 7.73 -17.43 24.64
N ASP A 335 8.89 -17.11 25.21
CA ASP A 335 9.32 -17.74 26.47
C ASP A 335 8.70 -17.00 27.65
N ARG A 336 7.40 -17.24 27.87
CA ARG A 336 6.82 -17.67 29.16
C ARG A 336 5.31 -17.84 29.10
#